data_AF-A0A4D6MKU5-F1
#
_entry.id   AF-A0A4D6MKU5-F1
#
_cell.length_a   1.000
_cell.length_b   1.000
_cell.length_c   1.000
_cell.angle_alpha   90.00
_cell.angle_beta   90.00
_cell.angle_gamma   90.00
#
_symmetry.space_group_name_H-M   'P 1'
#
loop_
_entity.id
_entity.type
_entity.pdbx_description
1 polymer ?
#
loop_
_entity_poly.entity_id
_entity_poly.type
_entity_poly.pdbx_seq_one_letter_code
_entity_poly.pdbx_strand_id
1 'polypeptide(L)'
;MASLTSLSFFLTLFLAVSILPLSSPRKLTESEPQLKFQYHRGPLLTGKISVNLIWYGNFKPSQKAIVTDFITSLSSPKPLTAQPSVATWWKATEKYYQTPSPKLALSLGSQILDENYSFGKSLTTDQIVKLASKGPQRNAINVVLTSADVAVEGFCSSRCGTHGSSMGARVNGKRYKFAYIWVGNSETQCPGQCAWPFHQPIYGPQNPALVAPNNDVGVDGMVINVASLLAGTVTNPFGNGYFQGPKEAPLEAASACTGVYGKGAYPGYAGNLLVDPTTGASYNANGKISVNLIWYGNFKPSQKAIVTDFITSLSSPKPLTAQPSVATWWKATEKYYQTPSPKLALSLGSQILDENYSFGKSLTTDQIVKLASKGPQRNAINVVLTSADVAVEGFCSSRCGTHGSSMGARVNGKRYKFAYIWVGNSETQCPGQCAWPFHQPIYGPQNPALVAPNNDVGVDGMVINVASLLAGTVTNPFGNGYFQGPKEAPLEAASACTGVYGKGAYPGYAGNLLVDPTTGASYNANGVNGRKYLLPALVDPKTSACSTIIV
;
A
#
# COMPACT_ATOMS: atom_id res chain seq x y z
N MET A 1 -8.83 -65.44 -66.41
CA MET A 1 -8.46 -66.12 -65.15
C MET A 1 -7.84 -65.09 -64.21
N ALA A 2 -8.07 -65.23 -62.89
CA ALA A 2 -7.73 -64.33 -61.76
C ALA A 2 -8.83 -63.30 -61.41
N SER A 3 -9.67 -63.67 -60.42
CA SER A 3 -10.86 -62.93 -59.98
C SER A 3 -10.57 -61.95 -58.83
N LEU A 4 -11.13 -60.75 -59.00
CA LEU A 4 -11.21 -59.63 -58.06
C LEU A 4 -12.24 -59.87 -56.92
N THR A 5 -11.98 -60.78 -55.98
CA THR A 5 -12.96 -61.06 -54.90
C THR A 5 -12.44 -61.02 -53.47
N SER A 6 -11.19 -60.59 -53.20
CA SER A 6 -10.64 -60.59 -51.83
C SER A 6 -10.41 -59.21 -51.20
N LEU A 7 -10.66 -58.09 -51.89
CA LEU A 7 -10.37 -56.75 -51.36
C LEU A 7 -11.59 -56.02 -50.74
N SER A 8 -12.81 -56.52 -50.96
CA SER A 8 -14.05 -55.86 -50.49
C SER A 8 -14.54 -56.30 -49.11
N PHE A 9 -13.91 -57.30 -48.47
CA PHE A 9 -14.35 -57.80 -47.15
C PHE A 9 -13.62 -57.15 -45.97
N PHE A 10 -12.47 -56.50 -46.19
CA PHE A 10 -11.73 -55.80 -45.13
C PHE A 10 -12.15 -54.33 -44.95
N LEU A 11 -12.80 -53.71 -45.95
CA LEU A 11 -13.23 -52.31 -45.87
C LEU A 11 -14.60 -52.13 -45.19
N THR A 12 -15.44 -53.18 -45.16
CA THR A 12 -16.76 -53.15 -44.53
C THR A 12 -16.73 -53.46 -43.03
N LEU A 13 -15.68 -54.11 -42.52
CA LEU A 13 -15.53 -54.34 -41.07
C LEU A 13 -15.00 -53.10 -40.32
N PHE A 14 -14.33 -52.18 -41.00
CA PHE A 14 -13.80 -50.94 -40.39
C PHE A 14 -14.81 -49.78 -40.33
N LEU A 15 -15.91 -49.82 -41.10
CA LEU A 15 -16.92 -48.75 -41.11
C LEU A 15 -18.15 -49.01 -40.22
N ALA A 16 -18.32 -50.22 -39.67
CA ALA A 16 -19.51 -50.59 -38.89
C ALA A 16 -19.35 -50.53 -37.36
N VAL A 17 -18.18 -50.12 -36.84
CA VAL A 17 -17.94 -49.97 -35.38
C VAL A 17 -18.12 -48.52 -34.88
N SER A 18 -18.44 -47.57 -35.78
CA SER A 18 -18.42 -46.14 -35.43
C SER A 18 -19.78 -45.51 -35.09
N ILE A 19 -20.86 -46.29 -34.92
CA ILE A 19 -22.19 -45.73 -34.60
C ILE A 19 -22.93 -46.56 -33.55
N LEU A 20 -22.62 -46.33 -32.27
CA LEU A 20 -23.55 -46.57 -31.15
C LEU A 20 -23.43 -45.39 -30.17
N PRO A 21 -24.51 -44.61 -29.93
CA PRO A 21 -24.50 -43.49 -29.01
C PRO A 21 -24.94 -43.97 -27.61
N LEU A 22 -23.98 -44.38 -26.77
CA LEU A 22 -24.23 -44.55 -25.34
C LEU A 22 -23.05 -44.01 -24.53
N SER A 23 -23.05 -42.70 -24.32
CA SER A 23 -22.50 -42.12 -23.11
C SER A 23 -23.44 -41.03 -22.64
N SER A 24 -24.22 -41.33 -21.61
CA SER A 24 -24.84 -40.32 -20.76
C SER A 24 -23.84 -39.20 -20.49
N PRO A 25 -24.26 -37.92 -20.37
CA PRO A 25 -23.38 -36.90 -19.86
C PRO A 25 -22.95 -37.35 -18.46
N ARG A 26 -21.71 -37.84 -18.33
CA ARG A 26 -21.06 -37.92 -17.04
C ARG A 26 -20.98 -36.48 -16.57
N LYS A 27 -21.94 -36.10 -15.74
CA LYS A 27 -21.79 -35.00 -14.81
C LYS A 27 -20.50 -35.35 -14.04
N LEU A 28 -19.40 -34.69 -14.41
CA LEU A 28 -18.21 -34.66 -13.57
C LEU A 28 -18.70 -34.02 -12.27
N THR A 29 -19.10 -34.85 -11.32
CA THR A 29 -19.07 -34.49 -9.92
C THR A 29 -17.61 -34.19 -9.66
N GLU A 30 -17.30 -32.90 -9.66
CA GLU A 30 -16.03 -32.32 -9.25
C GLU A 30 -15.76 -32.77 -7.82
N SER A 31 -15.16 -33.94 -7.66
CA SER A 31 -14.39 -34.23 -6.46
C SER A 31 -13.12 -33.41 -6.61
N GLU A 32 -13.08 -32.23 -5.98
CA GLU A 32 -11.83 -31.46 -5.85
C GLU A 32 -10.72 -32.45 -5.45
N PRO A 33 -9.66 -32.62 -6.26
CA PRO A 33 -8.57 -33.52 -5.90
C PRO A 33 -8.02 -33.03 -4.56
N GLN A 34 -8.01 -33.91 -3.57
CA GLN A 34 -7.52 -33.60 -2.24
C GLN A 34 -6.00 -33.37 -2.34
N LEU A 35 -5.58 -32.12 -2.55
CA LEU A 35 -4.18 -31.71 -2.61
C LEU A 35 -3.57 -31.87 -1.20
N LYS A 36 -3.04 -33.06 -0.91
CA LYS A 36 -2.33 -33.36 0.34
C LYS A 36 -0.90 -32.84 0.25
N PHE A 37 -0.73 -31.57 0.61
CA PHE A 37 0.60 -30.99 0.84
C PHE A 37 1.36 -31.77 1.93
N GLN A 38 2.56 -32.23 1.60
CA GLN A 38 3.41 -32.96 2.54
C GLN A 38 4.44 -32.02 3.16
N TYR A 39 4.62 -32.15 4.47
CA TYR A 39 5.70 -31.49 5.19
C TYR A 39 6.92 -32.41 5.28
N HIS A 40 8.04 -31.98 4.70
CA HIS A 40 9.27 -32.78 4.60
C HIS A 40 10.24 -32.53 5.77
N ARG A 41 9.72 -32.01 6.89
CA ARG A 41 10.43 -31.78 8.17
C ARG A 41 11.58 -30.78 8.10
N GLY A 42 11.68 -29.99 7.05
CA GLY A 42 12.63 -28.89 6.92
C GLY A 42 12.16 -27.61 7.61
N PRO A 43 13.04 -26.59 7.73
CA PRO A 43 12.72 -25.38 8.46
C PRO A 43 11.65 -24.56 7.75
N LEU A 44 10.77 -23.92 8.54
CA LEU A 44 9.89 -22.84 8.09
C LEU A 44 10.44 -21.50 8.60
N LEU A 45 10.11 -20.39 7.94
CA LEU A 45 10.46 -19.07 8.48
C LEU A 45 9.51 -18.72 9.63
N THR A 46 10.07 -18.39 10.80
CA THR A 46 9.34 -18.04 12.03
C THR A 46 9.93 -16.79 12.68
N GLY A 47 9.15 -16.09 13.50
CA GLY A 47 9.60 -14.88 14.20
C GLY A 47 9.55 -13.62 13.32
N LYS A 48 10.35 -12.61 13.66
CA LYS A 48 10.38 -11.32 12.94
C LYS A 48 11.33 -11.40 11.76
N ILE A 49 10.82 -11.28 10.54
CA ILE A 49 11.59 -11.38 9.30
C ILE A 49 11.40 -10.09 8.48
N SER A 50 12.49 -9.46 8.06
CA SER A 50 12.44 -8.31 7.15
C SER A 50 12.35 -8.76 5.69
N VAL A 51 11.47 -8.12 4.91
CA VAL A 51 11.41 -8.28 3.45
C VAL A 51 12.14 -7.09 2.84
N ASN A 52 13.35 -7.30 2.35
CA ASN A 52 14.18 -6.26 1.76
C ASN A 52 14.03 -6.29 0.24
N LEU A 53 13.86 -5.12 -0.39
CA LEU A 53 13.62 -5.00 -1.82
C LEU A 53 14.89 -4.52 -2.53
N ILE A 54 15.31 -5.25 -3.57
CA ILE A 54 16.42 -4.90 -4.43
C ILE A 54 15.85 -4.56 -5.80
N TRP A 55 15.75 -3.27 -6.09
CA TRP A 55 15.21 -2.73 -7.33
C TRP A 55 16.30 -2.66 -8.39
N TYR A 56 16.25 -3.54 -9.39
CA TYR A 56 17.23 -3.63 -10.46
C TYR A 56 16.68 -3.07 -11.78
N GLY A 57 17.24 -1.96 -12.23
CA GLY A 57 16.79 -1.19 -13.38
C GLY A 57 15.79 -0.09 -13.03
N ASN A 58 15.15 0.48 -14.06
CA ASN A 58 14.35 1.70 -13.90
C ASN A 58 12.89 1.39 -13.53
N PHE A 59 12.50 1.72 -12.30
CA PHE A 59 11.13 1.65 -11.82
C PHE A 59 10.60 3.05 -11.51
N LYS A 60 9.38 3.34 -11.98
CA LYS A 60 8.70 4.58 -11.59
C LYS A 60 8.44 4.60 -10.09
N PRO A 61 8.41 5.77 -9.43
CA PRO A 61 8.01 5.88 -8.03
C PRO A 61 6.66 5.21 -7.73
N SER A 62 5.69 5.32 -8.64
CA SER A 62 4.39 4.65 -8.53
C SER A 62 4.50 3.12 -8.54
N GLN A 63 5.40 2.56 -9.34
CA GLN A 63 5.65 1.12 -9.41
C GLN A 63 6.31 0.62 -8.12
N LYS A 64 7.27 1.38 -7.59
CA LYS A 64 7.90 1.09 -6.31
C LYS A 64 6.87 1.09 -5.18
N ALA A 65 6.00 2.09 -5.16
CA ALA A 65 4.93 2.24 -4.16
C ALA A 65 3.98 1.04 -4.11
N ILE A 66 3.51 0.53 -5.27
CA ILE A 66 2.58 -0.61 -5.32
C ILE A 66 3.15 -1.83 -4.58
N VAL A 67 4.42 -2.18 -4.83
CA VAL A 67 5.05 -3.34 -4.19
C VAL A 67 5.33 -3.06 -2.71
N THR A 68 5.84 -1.88 -2.36
CA THR A 68 6.11 -1.55 -0.94
C THR A 68 4.83 -1.53 -0.09
N ASP A 69 3.73 -1.04 -0.67
CA ASP A 69 2.42 -0.99 -0.02
C ASP A 69 1.85 -2.40 0.16
N PHE A 70 2.02 -3.29 -0.83
CA PHE A 70 1.67 -4.70 -0.70
C PHE A 70 2.42 -5.37 0.46
N ILE A 71 3.75 -5.22 0.53
CA ILE A 71 4.58 -5.81 1.60
C ILE A 71 4.17 -5.27 2.97
N THR A 72 3.94 -3.97 3.08
CA THR A 72 3.51 -3.31 4.32
C THR A 72 2.11 -3.80 4.75
N SER A 73 1.26 -4.17 3.79
CA SER A 73 -0.10 -4.66 4.04
C SER A 73 -0.17 -6.08 4.59
N LEU A 74 0.92 -6.88 4.52
CA LEU A 74 0.98 -8.25 5.07
C LEU A 74 0.81 -8.32 6.59
N SER A 75 1.23 -7.27 7.30
CA SER A 75 1.24 -7.21 8.77
C SER A 75 0.28 -6.17 9.34
N SER A 76 -0.71 -5.74 8.55
CA SER A 76 -1.73 -4.81 9.03
C SER A 76 -2.57 -5.44 10.17
N PRO A 77 -2.96 -4.66 11.19
CA PRO A 77 -3.86 -5.13 12.23
C PRO A 77 -5.14 -5.74 11.63
N LYS A 78 -5.71 -6.74 12.31
CA LYS A 78 -6.98 -7.38 11.87
C LYS A 78 -7.99 -6.29 11.51
N PRO A 79 -8.51 -6.24 10.27
CA PRO A 79 -9.55 -5.29 9.92
C PRO A 79 -10.74 -5.45 10.87
N LEU A 80 -11.34 -4.34 11.29
CA LEU A 80 -12.56 -4.33 12.09
C LEU A 80 -13.80 -4.74 11.26
N THR A 81 -13.64 -5.10 9.99
CA THR A 81 -14.70 -5.42 9.03
C THR A 81 -14.44 -6.77 8.33
N ALA A 82 -15.49 -7.33 7.72
CA ALA A 82 -15.46 -8.59 6.98
C ALA A 82 -14.88 -8.48 5.55
N GLN A 83 -14.30 -7.34 5.15
CA GLN A 83 -13.74 -7.19 3.81
C GLN A 83 -12.39 -7.91 3.68
N PRO A 84 -12.10 -8.53 2.52
CA PRO A 84 -10.85 -9.24 2.34
C PRO A 84 -9.69 -8.26 2.22
N SER A 85 -8.62 -8.51 2.96
CA SER A 85 -7.41 -7.68 2.99
C SER A 85 -6.17 -8.54 2.80
N VAL A 86 -5.06 -7.91 2.39
CA VAL A 86 -3.76 -8.60 2.24
C VAL A 86 -3.35 -9.28 3.55
N ALA A 87 -3.52 -8.63 4.70
CA ALA A 87 -3.24 -9.24 6.00
C ALA A 87 -4.15 -10.46 6.30
N THR A 88 -5.42 -10.41 5.91
CA THR A 88 -6.36 -11.52 6.13
C THR A 88 -6.02 -12.70 5.23
N TRP A 89 -5.66 -12.44 3.97
CA TRP A 89 -5.14 -13.45 3.05
C TRP A 89 -3.83 -14.04 3.58
N TRP A 90 -2.88 -13.20 4.02
CA TRP A 90 -1.58 -13.63 4.52
C TRP A 90 -1.68 -14.55 5.74
N LYS A 91 -2.67 -14.32 6.62
CA LYS A 91 -2.96 -15.22 7.76
C LYS A 91 -3.27 -16.66 7.36
N ALA A 92 -3.66 -16.94 6.12
CA ALA A 92 -3.82 -18.32 5.65
C ALA A 92 -2.50 -19.11 5.77
N THR A 93 -1.34 -18.43 5.70
CA THR A 93 -0.02 -19.06 5.91
C THR A 93 0.16 -19.62 7.32
N GLU A 94 -0.53 -19.08 8.35
CA GLU A 94 -0.44 -19.57 9.73
C GLU A 94 -0.85 -21.04 9.85
N LYS A 95 -1.72 -21.55 8.95
CA LYS A 95 -2.17 -22.94 8.93
C LYS A 95 -1.06 -23.96 8.65
N TYR A 96 0.07 -23.52 8.10
CA TYR A 96 1.22 -24.39 7.82
C TYR A 96 2.13 -24.58 9.05
N TYR A 97 1.91 -23.81 10.13
CA TYR A 97 2.75 -23.86 11.32
C TYR A 97 2.10 -24.70 12.41
N GLN A 98 2.85 -25.65 12.96
CA GLN A 98 2.42 -26.42 14.13
C GLN A 98 2.61 -25.58 15.39
N THR A 99 1.65 -25.67 16.32
CA THR A 99 1.78 -25.02 17.64
C THR A 99 2.54 -25.96 18.59
N PRO A 100 3.53 -25.49 19.38
CA PRO A 100 3.98 -24.10 19.53
C PRO A 100 5.12 -23.72 18.58
N SER A 101 4.89 -22.72 17.71
CA SER A 101 5.95 -22.07 16.91
C SER A 101 5.90 -20.55 17.12
N PRO A 102 7.05 -19.83 17.11
CA PRO A 102 7.04 -18.38 17.10
C PRO A 102 6.26 -17.85 15.90
N LYS A 103 5.29 -16.95 16.14
CA LYS A 103 4.47 -16.37 15.07
C LYS A 103 5.36 -15.63 14.06
N LEU A 104 5.17 -15.93 12.78
CA LEU A 104 5.83 -15.21 11.70
C LEU A 104 5.25 -13.78 11.62
N ALA A 105 6.13 -12.79 11.64
CA ALA A 105 5.80 -11.40 11.40
C ALA A 105 6.73 -10.85 10.32
N LEU A 106 6.14 -10.43 9.19
CA LEU A 106 6.89 -9.79 8.11
C LEU A 106 6.86 -8.28 8.26
N SER A 107 7.96 -7.61 7.96
CA SER A 107 7.98 -6.14 7.87
C SER A 107 8.77 -5.71 6.65
N LEU A 108 8.39 -4.58 6.05
CA LEU A 108 9.22 -3.95 5.02
C LEU A 108 10.60 -3.63 5.62
N GLY A 109 11.64 -4.12 4.96
CA GLY A 109 13.04 -3.92 5.33
C GLY A 109 13.71 -2.83 4.49
N SER A 110 15.01 -2.98 4.27
CA SER A 110 15.77 -2.03 3.44
C SER A 110 15.36 -2.09 1.97
N GLN A 111 15.52 -0.97 1.28
CA GLN A 111 15.36 -0.88 -0.17
C GLN A 111 16.70 -0.50 -0.80
N ILE A 112 17.17 -1.32 -1.72
CA ILE A 112 18.43 -1.12 -2.45
C ILE A 112 18.08 -0.80 -3.90
N LEU A 113 18.61 0.31 -4.40
CA LEU A 113 18.39 0.77 -5.78
C LEU A 113 19.62 0.47 -6.62
N ASP A 114 19.43 -0.21 -7.74
CA ASP A 114 20.46 -0.52 -8.75
C ASP A 114 19.96 -0.10 -10.13
N GLU A 115 19.81 1.21 -10.29
CA GLU A 115 19.23 1.84 -11.50
C GLU A 115 20.23 1.88 -12.67
N ASN A 116 21.52 1.64 -12.38
CA ASN A 116 22.61 1.64 -13.36
C ASN A 116 22.86 0.26 -14.00
N TYR A 117 22.03 -0.74 -13.72
CA TYR A 117 22.15 -2.10 -14.25
C TYR A 117 23.55 -2.69 -13.99
N SER A 118 23.95 -2.86 -12.72
CA SER A 118 25.33 -3.29 -12.37
C SER A 118 25.83 -4.60 -13.01
N PHE A 119 24.94 -5.44 -13.56
CA PHE A 119 25.25 -6.67 -14.30
C PHE A 119 24.74 -6.65 -15.76
N GLY A 120 24.34 -5.49 -16.27
CA GLY A 120 23.73 -5.32 -17.59
C GLY A 120 22.23 -5.65 -17.61
N LYS A 121 21.60 -5.59 -18.79
CA LYS A 121 20.15 -5.84 -18.96
C LYS A 121 19.78 -7.30 -19.20
N SER A 122 20.75 -8.22 -19.16
CA SER A 122 20.55 -9.65 -19.31
C SER A 122 21.16 -10.36 -18.12
N LEU A 123 20.33 -10.96 -17.27
CA LEU A 123 20.77 -11.58 -16.02
C LEU A 123 20.71 -13.10 -16.05
N THR A 124 21.75 -13.74 -15.52
CA THR A 124 21.76 -15.16 -15.19
C THR A 124 21.22 -15.41 -13.79
N THR A 125 20.86 -16.66 -13.50
CA THR A 125 20.41 -17.07 -12.15
C THR A 125 21.45 -16.75 -11.07
N ASP A 126 22.74 -16.92 -11.35
CA ASP A 126 23.82 -16.60 -10.42
C ASP A 126 23.93 -15.09 -10.12
N GLN A 127 23.68 -14.24 -11.12
CA GLN A 127 23.66 -12.78 -10.92
C GLN A 127 22.48 -12.34 -10.06
N ILE A 128 21.32 -12.99 -10.17
CA ILE A 128 20.19 -12.78 -9.25
C ILE A 128 20.59 -13.08 -7.81
N VAL A 129 21.29 -14.20 -7.56
CA VAL A 129 21.78 -14.54 -6.22
C VAL A 129 22.78 -13.51 -5.70
N LYS A 130 23.67 -13.01 -6.56
CA LYS A 130 24.60 -11.91 -6.22
C LYS A 130 23.87 -10.62 -5.86
N LEU A 131 22.83 -10.24 -6.60
CA LEU A 131 21.99 -9.08 -6.29
C LEU A 131 21.27 -9.25 -4.95
N ALA A 132 20.67 -10.43 -4.71
CA ALA A 132 20.01 -10.74 -3.45
C ALA A 132 20.99 -10.71 -2.25
N SER A 133 22.26 -11.05 -2.46
CA SER A 133 23.29 -11.03 -1.41
C SER A 133 23.68 -9.63 -0.91
N LYS A 134 23.31 -8.57 -1.67
CA LYS A 134 23.50 -7.16 -1.26
C LYS A 134 22.60 -6.78 -0.08
N GLY A 135 21.48 -7.49 0.12
CA GLY A 135 20.56 -7.25 1.23
C GLY A 135 21.01 -7.89 2.55
N PRO A 136 20.36 -7.54 3.68
CA PRO A 136 20.57 -8.21 4.96
C PRO A 136 20.40 -9.73 4.85
N GLN A 137 21.23 -10.50 5.55
CA GLN A 137 21.28 -11.97 5.42
C GLN A 137 20.79 -12.72 6.67
N ARG A 138 20.42 -12.01 7.74
CA ARG A 138 19.87 -12.57 8.97
C ARG A 138 18.42 -12.15 9.13
N ASN A 139 17.55 -13.11 9.46
CA ASN A 139 16.12 -12.87 9.67
C ASN A 139 15.51 -12.02 8.54
N ALA A 140 15.86 -12.37 7.29
CA ALA A 140 15.62 -11.55 6.13
C ALA A 140 15.26 -12.39 4.91
N ILE A 141 14.37 -11.86 4.08
CA ILE A 141 14.08 -12.31 2.72
C ILE A 141 14.51 -11.18 1.80
N ASN A 142 15.39 -11.47 0.83
CA ASN A 142 15.86 -10.48 -0.13
C ASN A 142 15.13 -10.68 -1.46
N VAL A 143 14.28 -9.73 -1.84
CA VAL A 143 13.44 -9.79 -3.05
C VAL A 143 14.08 -8.94 -4.13
N VAL A 144 14.61 -9.57 -5.18
CA VAL A 144 15.14 -8.90 -6.38
C VAL A 144 14.00 -8.66 -7.36
N LEU A 145 13.76 -7.40 -7.70
CA LEU A 145 12.72 -6.96 -8.62
C LEU A 145 13.40 -6.37 -9.85
N THR A 146 13.18 -6.94 -11.04
CA THR A 146 13.79 -6.46 -12.28
C THR A 146 12.80 -5.66 -13.12
N SER A 147 13.21 -4.50 -13.64
CA SER A 147 12.38 -3.64 -14.49
C SER A 147 12.00 -4.32 -15.81
N ALA A 148 11.01 -3.77 -16.52
CA ALA A 148 10.42 -4.40 -17.71
C ALA A 148 11.43 -4.60 -18.85
N ASP A 149 12.49 -3.79 -18.90
CA ASP A 149 13.54 -3.83 -19.91
C ASP A 149 14.73 -4.74 -19.55
N VAL A 150 14.61 -5.57 -18.50
CA VAL A 150 15.64 -6.53 -18.08
C VAL A 150 15.21 -7.94 -18.47
N ALA A 151 16.01 -8.60 -19.30
CA ALA A 151 15.88 -10.02 -19.60
C ALA A 151 16.52 -10.84 -18.47
N VAL A 152 15.85 -11.91 -18.04
CA VAL A 152 16.38 -12.85 -17.05
C VAL A 152 16.20 -14.27 -17.56
N GLU A 153 17.20 -15.11 -17.34
CA GLU A 153 17.18 -16.52 -17.70
C GLU A 153 15.89 -17.22 -17.24
N GLY A 154 15.17 -17.84 -18.19
CA GLY A 154 13.91 -18.56 -17.95
C GLY A 154 12.67 -17.69 -17.71
N PHE A 155 12.82 -16.36 -17.62
CA PHE A 155 11.69 -15.44 -17.56
C PHE A 155 10.82 -15.59 -18.81
N CYS A 156 9.49 -15.54 -18.66
CA CYS A 156 8.55 -15.62 -19.78
C CYS A 156 8.57 -16.91 -20.60
N SER A 157 9.32 -17.92 -20.18
CA SER A 157 9.35 -19.24 -20.84
C SER A 157 8.93 -20.34 -19.88
N SER A 158 9.50 -20.33 -18.67
CA SER A 158 9.22 -21.35 -17.64
C SER A 158 8.76 -20.76 -16.31
N ARG A 159 8.97 -19.47 -16.07
CA ARG A 159 8.71 -18.83 -14.78
C ARG A 159 8.53 -17.32 -14.87
N CYS A 160 7.81 -16.78 -13.91
CA CYS A 160 7.60 -15.34 -13.70
C CYS A 160 8.43 -14.78 -12.54
N GLY A 161 9.05 -15.68 -11.78
CA GLY A 161 9.92 -15.41 -10.66
C GLY A 161 10.50 -16.71 -10.12
N THR A 162 11.36 -16.61 -9.11
CA THR A 162 11.89 -17.77 -8.39
C THR A 162 12.05 -17.42 -6.92
N HIS A 163 12.10 -18.42 -6.06
CA HIS A 163 12.60 -18.28 -4.71
C HIS A 163 13.67 -19.32 -4.44
N GLY A 164 14.48 -19.10 -3.42
CA GLY A 164 15.51 -20.05 -3.05
C GLY A 164 16.28 -19.60 -1.83
N SER A 165 17.41 -20.27 -1.60
CA SER A 165 18.33 -19.90 -0.53
C SER A 165 19.77 -19.93 -1.00
N SER A 166 20.59 -19.06 -0.42
CA SER A 166 22.02 -19.03 -0.67
C SER A 166 22.81 -18.87 0.62
N MET A 167 24.08 -19.25 0.59
CA MET A 167 24.98 -19.13 1.73
C MET A 167 25.37 -17.67 1.94
N GLY A 168 25.05 -17.13 3.11
CA GLY A 168 25.46 -15.79 3.53
C GLY A 168 26.93 -15.72 3.98
N ALA A 169 27.35 -14.50 4.29
CA ALA A 169 28.65 -14.16 4.83
C ALA A 169 28.92 -14.88 6.16
N ARG A 170 30.21 -15.12 6.45
CA ARG A 170 30.63 -15.70 7.72
C ARG A 170 30.38 -14.70 8.85
N VAL A 171 29.63 -15.11 9.87
CA VAL A 171 29.45 -14.37 11.12
C VAL A 171 29.87 -15.27 12.27
N ASN A 172 30.88 -14.86 13.03
CA ASN A 172 31.50 -15.64 14.11
C ASN A 172 31.92 -17.06 13.63
N GLY A 173 32.57 -17.13 12.47
CA GLY A 173 33.05 -18.40 11.88
C GLY A 173 31.97 -19.28 11.25
N LYS A 174 30.67 -19.00 11.44
CA LYS A 174 29.55 -19.77 10.88
C LYS A 174 28.93 -19.06 9.67
N ARG A 175 28.54 -19.82 8.64
CA ARG A 175 27.74 -19.30 7.52
C ARG A 175 26.28 -19.68 7.74
N TYR A 176 25.37 -18.75 7.50
CA TYR A 176 23.93 -18.96 7.60
C TYR A 176 23.34 -18.86 6.20
N LYS A 177 22.30 -19.64 5.90
CA LYS A 177 21.55 -19.46 4.65
C LYS A 177 20.60 -18.27 4.80
N PHE A 178 20.48 -17.47 3.75
CA PHE A 178 19.42 -16.47 3.62
C PHE A 178 18.47 -16.89 2.51
N ALA A 179 17.20 -16.53 2.64
CA ALA A 179 16.19 -16.75 1.61
C ALA A 179 16.17 -15.57 0.65
N TYR A 180 15.94 -15.84 -0.63
CA TYR A 180 15.76 -14.81 -1.64
C TYR A 180 14.59 -15.13 -2.56
N ILE A 181 14.06 -14.08 -3.17
CA ILE A 181 13.03 -14.14 -4.20
C ILE A 181 13.55 -13.30 -5.38
N TRP A 182 13.20 -13.69 -6.60
CA TRP A 182 13.25 -12.82 -7.76
C TRP A 182 11.90 -12.79 -8.46
N VAL A 183 11.48 -11.61 -8.92
CA VAL A 183 10.30 -11.41 -9.76
C VAL A 183 10.64 -10.40 -10.87
N GLY A 184 10.27 -10.74 -12.10
CA GLY A 184 10.43 -9.84 -13.25
C GLY A 184 9.16 -9.07 -13.58
N ASN A 185 9.29 -7.81 -13.99
CA ASN A 185 8.19 -7.07 -14.59
C ASN A 185 7.93 -7.58 -16.02
N SER A 186 6.77 -8.19 -16.25
CA SER A 186 6.45 -8.81 -17.53
C SER A 186 5.81 -7.88 -18.56
N GLU A 187 5.59 -6.60 -18.23
CA GLU A 187 4.82 -5.62 -19.02
C GLU A 187 5.15 -5.67 -20.52
N THR A 188 6.44 -5.73 -20.87
CA THR A 188 6.93 -5.66 -22.25
C THR A 188 7.35 -6.99 -22.85
N GLN A 189 7.51 -8.06 -22.04
CA GLN A 189 8.07 -9.34 -22.49
C GLN A 189 7.00 -10.43 -22.62
N CYS A 190 6.15 -10.60 -21.61
CA CYS A 190 5.13 -11.67 -21.59
C CYS A 190 3.95 -11.36 -20.66
N PRO A 191 3.25 -10.23 -20.83
CA PRO A 191 2.20 -9.83 -19.92
C PRO A 191 1.06 -10.87 -19.86
N GLY A 192 0.76 -11.55 -20.97
CA GLY A 192 -0.23 -12.64 -21.02
C GLY A 192 0.18 -13.94 -20.31
N GLN A 193 1.38 -14.05 -19.76
CA GLN A 193 1.79 -15.19 -18.94
C GLN A 193 1.91 -14.79 -17.47
N CYS A 194 2.66 -13.71 -17.20
CA CYS A 194 3.04 -13.34 -15.84
C CYS A 194 2.18 -12.25 -15.21
N ALA A 195 1.31 -11.60 -15.99
CA ALA A 195 0.35 -10.62 -15.51
C ALA A 195 -1.12 -11.05 -15.71
N TRP A 196 -1.38 -12.32 -16.01
CA TRP A 196 -2.75 -12.85 -15.94
C TRP A 196 -3.27 -12.74 -14.48
N PRO A 197 -4.51 -12.27 -14.24
CA PRO A 197 -5.62 -12.09 -15.20
C PRO A 197 -5.76 -10.67 -15.78
N PHE A 198 -4.77 -9.80 -15.60
CA PHE A 198 -4.79 -8.40 -16.04
C PHE A 198 -4.30 -8.17 -17.47
N HIS A 199 -3.90 -9.25 -18.14
CA HIS A 199 -3.62 -9.26 -19.57
C HIS A 199 -4.21 -10.53 -20.20
N GLN A 200 -4.57 -10.46 -21.48
CA GLN A 200 -5.08 -11.61 -22.22
C GLN A 200 -4.03 -12.73 -22.22
N PRO A 201 -4.42 -13.98 -21.87
CA PRO A 201 -3.47 -15.07 -21.73
C PRO A 201 -2.90 -15.53 -23.08
N ILE A 202 -1.62 -15.88 -23.13
CA ILE A 202 -0.96 -16.36 -24.37
C ILE A 202 -1.45 -17.76 -24.78
N TYR A 203 -1.93 -18.55 -23.81
CA TYR A 203 -2.41 -19.91 -23.99
C TYR A 203 -3.64 -20.18 -23.11
N GLY A 204 -4.49 -21.14 -23.51
CA GLY A 204 -5.76 -21.42 -22.82
C GLY A 204 -6.91 -20.51 -23.27
N PRO A 205 -8.04 -20.50 -22.52
CA PRO A 205 -9.22 -19.73 -22.89
C PRO A 205 -8.94 -18.23 -23.01
N GLN A 206 -9.30 -17.66 -24.16
CA GLN A 206 -9.00 -16.28 -24.55
C GLN A 206 -10.03 -15.28 -23.99
N ASN A 207 -10.29 -15.37 -22.69
CA ASN A 207 -11.21 -14.47 -22.02
C ASN A 207 -10.64 -13.04 -21.95
N PRO A 208 -11.49 -11.99 -21.96
CA PRO A 208 -11.03 -10.62 -21.80
C PRO A 208 -10.22 -10.42 -20.51
N ALA A 209 -9.17 -9.61 -20.60
CA ALA A 209 -8.38 -9.23 -19.44
C ALA A 209 -9.22 -8.46 -18.41
N LEU A 210 -8.97 -8.73 -17.13
CA LEU A 210 -9.51 -7.94 -16.03
C LEU A 210 -8.78 -6.60 -15.93
N VAL A 211 -9.45 -5.59 -15.38
CA VAL A 211 -8.81 -4.30 -15.12
C VAL A 211 -7.91 -4.43 -13.89
N ALA A 212 -6.63 -4.07 -14.06
CA ALA A 212 -5.62 -4.14 -13.01
C ALA A 212 -5.92 -3.14 -11.87
N PRO A 213 -5.81 -3.55 -10.59
CA PRO A 213 -6.27 -2.74 -9.45
C PRO A 213 -5.42 -1.49 -9.18
N ASN A 214 -4.13 -1.52 -9.50
CA ASN A 214 -3.26 -0.36 -9.39
C ASN A 214 -3.01 0.32 -10.73
N ASN A 215 -3.69 -0.16 -11.77
CA ASN A 215 -3.58 0.35 -13.13
C ASN A 215 -2.14 0.29 -13.69
N ASP A 216 -1.40 -0.75 -13.30
CA ASP A 216 -0.11 -1.07 -13.87
C ASP A 216 -0.08 -2.59 -14.06
N VAL A 217 -0.42 -3.06 -15.26
CA VAL A 217 -0.56 -4.50 -15.56
C VAL A 217 0.71 -5.27 -15.20
N GLY A 218 1.88 -4.70 -15.52
CA GLY A 218 3.18 -5.30 -15.22
C GLY A 218 3.39 -5.48 -13.73
N VAL A 219 3.21 -4.41 -12.95
CA VAL A 219 3.47 -4.43 -11.50
C VAL A 219 2.37 -5.13 -10.72
N ASP A 220 1.10 -5.06 -11.14
CA ASP A 220 0.01 -5.85 -10.57
C ASP A 220 0.27 -7.36 -10.80
N GLY A 221 0.82 -7.73 -11.96
CA GLY A 221 1.37 -9.07 -12.21
C GLY A 221 2.54 -9.41 -11.29
N MET A 222 3.48 -8.48 -11.08
CA MET A 222 4.57 -8.69 -10.12
C MET A 222 4.04 -8.92 -8.70
N VAL A 223 3.02 -8.20 -8.26
CA VAL A 223 2.41 -8.39 -6.92
C VAL A 223 1.86 -9.79 -6.76
N ILE A 224 1.18 -10.35 -7.77
CA ILE A 224 0.72 -11.75 -7.77
C ILE A 224 1.91 -12.71 -7.56
N ASN A 225 2.99 -12.50 -8.30
CA ASN A 225 4.17 -13.37 -8.24
C ASN A 225 4.93 -13.23 -6.91
N VAL A 226 5.10 -12.00 -6.40
CA VAL A 226 5.70 -11.73 -5.08
C VAL A 226 4.87 -12.38 -3.98
N ALA A 227 3.54 -12.24 -4.03
CA ALA A 227 2.62 -12.85 -3.06
C ALA A 227 2.78 -14.39 -3.03
N SER A 228 2.77 -15.02 -4.20
CA SER A 228 2.93 -16.46 -4.35
C SER A 228 4.29 -16.95 -3.85
N LEU A 229 5.37 -16.31 -4.29
CA LEU A 229 6.74 -16.69 -3.93
C LEU A 229 7.05 -16.39 -2.47
N LEU A 230 6.45 -15.37 -1.86
CA LEU A 230 6.58 -15.13 -0.41
C LEU A 230 5.93 -16.26 0.38
N ALA A 231 4.72 -16.69 0.00
CA ALA A 231 4.06 -17.82 0.66
C ALA A 231 4.89 -19.11 0.53
N GLY A 232 5.44 -19.39 -0.66
CA GLY A 232 6.40 -20.48 -0.86
C GLY A 232 7.66 -20.33 -0.02
N THR A 233 8.26 -19.14 0.02
CA THR A 233 9.49 -18.88 0.77
C THR A 233 9.33 -19.06 2.27
N VAL A 234 8.19 -18.68 2.86
CA VAL A 234 8.00 -18.82 4.31
C VAL A 234 7.66 -20.26 4.72
N THR A 235 7.04 -21.02 3.82
CA THR A 235 6.63 -22.43 4.04
C THR A 235 7.64 -23.46 3.52
N ASN A 236 8.56 -23.06 2.65
CA ASN A 236 9.62 -23.89 2.08
C ASN A 236 10.91 -23.09 1.77
N PRO A 237 11.51 -22.37 2.75
CA PRO A 237 12.64 -21.48 2.50
C PRO A 237 13.91 -22.17 1.95
N PHE A 238 14.07 -23.47 2.22
CA PHE A 238 15.30 -24.21 1.94
C PHE A 238 15.08 -25.46 1.08
N GLY A 239 13.90 -25.62 0.48
CA GLY A 239 13.57 -26.73 -0.43
C GLY A 239 13.28 -28.07 0.27
N ASN A 240 12.97 -28.04 1.56
CA ASN A 240 12.61 -29.22 2.36
C ASN A 240 11.47 -28.97 3.38
N GLY A 241 10.71 -27.89 3.23
CA GLY A 241 9.52 -27.55 4.01
C GLY A 241 8.26 -28.21 3.45
N TYR A 242 7.26 -27.40 3.07
CA TYR A 242 6.03 -27.89 2.43
C TYR A 242 6.12 -27.87 0.91
N PHE A 243 6.01 -29.05 0.28
CA PHE A 243 5.88 -29.15 -1.18
C PHE A 243 5.29 -30.52 -1.61
N GLN A 244 4.86 -30.60 -2.87
CA GLN A 244 4.45 -31.82 -3.56
C GLN A 244 5.11 -31.89 -4.95
N GLY A 245 5.39 -33.10 -5.45
CA GLY A 245 6.00 -33.31 -6.76
C GLY A 245 7.53 -33.42 -6.72
N PRO A 246 8.17 -33.50 -7.90
CA PRO A 246 9.63 -33.64 -8.01
C PRO A 246 10.33 -32.37 -7.50
N LYS A 247 11.56 -32.52 -7.00
CA LYS A 247 12.36 -31.41 -6.44
C LYS A 247 12.67 -30.33 -7.48
N GLU A 248 12.67 -30.71 -8.75
CA GLU A 248 12.94 -29.87 -9.90
C GLU A 248 11.74 -28.98 -10.27
N ALA A 249 10.53 -29.35 -9.85
CA ALA A 249 9.30 -28.60 -10.10
C ALA A 249 8.28 -28.80 -8.94
N PRO A 250 8.59 -28.33 -7.72
CA PRO A 250 7.71 -28.50 -6.58
C PRO A 250 6.46 -27.63 -6.70
N LEU A 251 5.29 -28.22 -6.45
CA LEU A 251 4.08 -27.50 -6.11
C LEU A 251 4.17 -27.09 -4.65
N GLU A 252 3.96 -25.81 -4.38
CA GLU A 252 4.09 -25.14 -3.08
C GLU A 252 2.79 -24.41 -2.71
N ALA A 253 2.72 -23.88 -1.48
CA ALA A 253 1.51 -23.35 -0.87
C ALA A 253 0.65 -22.45 -1.78
N ALA A 254 1.28 -21.60 -2.59
CA ALA A 254 0.58 -20.73 -3.53
C ALA A 254 0.66 -21.19 -5.00
N SER A 255 1.73 -21.90 -5.41
CA SER A 255 1.87 -22.36 -6.80
C SER A 255 0.93 -23.51 -7.16
N ALA A 256 0.45 -24.28 -6.18
CA ALA A 256 -0.61 -25.28 -6.39
C ALA A 256 -1.99 -24.67 -6.72
N CYS A 257 -2.21 -23.41 -6.37
CA CYS A 257 -3.47 -22.69 -6.62
C CYS A 257 -3.29 -21.63 -7.71
N THR A 258 -2.38 -21.86 -8.66
CA THR A 258 -2.08 -20.89 -9.71
C THR A 258 -3.35 -20.51 -10.46
N GLY A 259 -3.63 -19.20 -10.45
CA GLY A 259 -4.76 -18.61 -11.13
C GLY A 259 -6.13 -18.73 -10.44
N VAL A 260 -6.18 -19.26 -9.21
CA VAL A 260 -7.38 -19.30 -8.38
C VAL A 260 -7.40 -18.07 -7.47
N TYR A 261 -8.19 -17.06 -7.82
CA TYR A 261 -8.26 -15.81 -7.06
C TYR A 261 -9.60 -15.60 -6.34
N GLY A 262 -10.67 -16.21 -6.84
CA GLY A 262 -12.03 -16.13 -6.29
C GLY A 262 -12.78 -17.46 -6.33
N LYS A 263 -13.95 -17.51 -5.69
CA LYS A 263 -14.79 -18.72 -5.65
C LYS A 263 -15.25 -19.11 -7.06
N GLY A 264 -15.17 -20.39 -7.40
CA GLY A 264 -15.59 -20.92 -8.70
C GLY A 264 -14.59 -20.63 -9.83
N ALA A 265 -13.33 -20.34 -9.51
CA ALA A 265 -12.28 -20.24 -10.50
C ALA A 265 -12.09 -21.57 -11.25
N TYR A 266 -11.79 -21.49 -12.53
CA TYR A 266 -11.47 -22.62 -13.40
C TYR A 266 -10.48 -22.12 -14.47
N PRO A 267 -9.83 -23.00 -15.26
CA PRO A 267 -8.88 -22.55 -16.28
C PRO A 267 -9.47 -21.46 -17.19
N GLY A 268 -8.84 -20.28 -17.22
CA GLY A 268 -9.29 -19.11 -17.98
C GLY A 268 -10.25 -18.17 -17.24
N TYR A 269 -10.76 -18.54 -16.06
CA TYR A 269 -11.61 -17.71 -15.21
C TYR A 269 -11.03 -17.57 -13.80
N ALA A 270 -10.68 -16.33 -13.43
CA ALA A 270 -10.05 -16.01 -12.14
C ALA A 270 -10.92 -16.29 -10.90
N GLY A 271 -12.20 -16.60 -11.09
CA GLY A 271 -13.20 -16.74 -10.04
C GLY A 271 -14.00 -15.47 -9.79
N ASN A 272 -14.95 -15.55 -8.87
CA ASN A 272 -15.74 -14.40 -8.45
C ASN A 272 -14.88 -13.42 -7.65
N LEU A 273 -14.51 -12.30 -8.28
CA LEU A 273 -13.71 -11.23 -7.70
C LEU A 273 -14.58 -10.02 -7.31
N LEU A 274 -14.07 -9.21 -6.39
CA LEU A 274 -14.63 -7.89 -6.15
C LEU A 274 -14.27 -6.99 -7.34
N VAL A 275 -15.22 -6.16 -7.75
CA VAL A 275 -15.02 -5.20 -8.83
C VAL A 275 -15.26 -3.80 -8.28
N ASP A 276 -14.29 -2.91 -8.45
CA ASP A 276 -14.46 -1.51 -8.11
C ASP A 276 -15.45 -0.88 -9.10
N PRO A 277 -16.60 -0.35 -8.64
CA PRO A 277 -17.65 0.12 -9.52
C PRO A 277 -17.27 1.37 -10.33
N THR A 278 -16.21 2.07 -9.93
CA THR A 278 -15.78 3.34 -10.56
C THR A 278 -14.75 3.08 -11.67
N THR A 279 -13.82 2.17 -11.42
CA THR A 279 -12.67 1.88 -12.29
C THR A 279 -12.84 0.61 -13.10
N GLY A 280 -13.70 -0.31 -12.65
CA GLY A 280 -13.79 -1.68 -13.16
C GLY A 280 -12.67 -2.59 -12.65
N ALA A 281 -11.77 -2.09 -11.79
CA ALA A 281 -10.66 -2.87 -11.24
C ALA A 281 -11.15 -4.13 -10.54
N SER A 282 -10.54 -5.27 -10.87
CA SER A 282 -10.85 -6.55 -10.23
C SER A 282 -9.82 -6.86 -9.15
N TYR A 283 -10.28 -7.21 -7.95
CA TYR A 283 -9.42 -7.49 -6.81
C TYR A 283 -10.05 -8.53 -5.87
N ASN A 284 -9.23 -9.21 -5.09
CA ASN A 284 -9.66 -10.11 -4.00
C ASN A 284 -9.11 -9.70 -2.63
N ALA A 285 -8.33 -8.61 -2.56
CA ALA A 285 -7.83 -8.02 -1.33
C ALA A 285 -7.67 -6.51 -1.54
N ASN A 286 -8.05 -5.69 -0.55
CA ASN A 286 -7.85 -4.24 -0.61
C ASN A 286 -6.73 -3.78 0.34
N GLY A 287 -5.98 -2.76 -0.10
CA GLY A 287 -4.99 -2.02 0.67
C GLY A 287 -5.58 -0.79 1.37
N LYS A 288 -4.74 -0.03 2.07
CA LYS A 288 -5.11 1.26 2.68
C LYS A 288 -4.97 2.38 1.63
N ILE A 289 -5.70 3.49 1.77
CA ILE A 289 -5.44 4.71 0.98
C ILE A 289 -4.09 5.30 1.45
N SER A 290 -3.17 5.54 0.53
CA SER A 290 -1.85 6.08 0.88
C SER A 290 -1.86 7.60 1.01
N VAL A 291 -1.25 8.11 2.07
CA VAL A 291 -0.97 9.55 2.26
C VAL A 291 0.49 9.77 1.92
N ASN A 292 0.74 10.36 0.76
CA ASN A 292 2.07 10.58 0.22
C ASN A 292 2.53 12.01 0.54
N LEU A 293 3.77 12.18 0.97
CA LEU A 293 4.29 13.47 1.39
C LEU A 293 5.25 14.02 0.34
N ILE A 294 4.97 15.22 -0.17
CA ILE A 294 5.82 15.95 -1.10
C ILE A 294 6.46 17.10 -0.32
N TRP A 295 7.72 16.93 0.06
CA TRP A 295 8.51 17.89 0.81
C TRP A 295 9.15 18.89 -0.15
N TYR A 296 8.68 20.13 -0.17
CA TYR A 296 9.16 21.18 -1.06
C TYR A 296 9.98 22.21 -0.27
N GLY A 297 11.28 22.27 -0.57
CA GLY A 297 12.26 23.05 0.16
C GLY A 297 12.93 22.30 1.31
N ASN A 298 13.67 23.03 2.16
CA ASN A 298 14.55 22.41 3.15
C ASN A 298 13.81 22.10 4.47
N PHE A 299 13.72 20.81 4.80
CA PHE A 299 13.19 20.32 6.08
C PHE A 299 14.24 19.48 6.80
N LYS A 300 14.44 19.76 8.09
CA LYS A 300 15.31 18.93 8.93
C LYS A 300 14.74 17.50 9.03
N PRO A 301 15.58 16.45 9.16
CA PRO A 301 15.10 15.10 9.41
C PRO A 301 14.15 14.99 10.62
N SER A 302 14.39 15.77 11.68
CA SER A 302 13.50 15.85 12.85
C SER A 302 12.11 16.39 12.50
N GLN A 303 12.03 17.39 11.61
CA GLN A 303 10.77 17.96 11.14
C GLN A 303 9.99 16.97 10.29
N LYS A 304 10.69 16.28 9.37
CA LYS A 304 10.09 15.21 8.56
C LYS A 304 9.50 14.11 9.44
N ALA A 305 10.25 13.69 10.47
CA ALA A 305 9.84 12.66 11.42
C ALA A 305 8.53 13.01 12.16
N ILE A 306 8.35 14.26 12.61
CA ILE A 306 7.14 14.70 13.32
C ILE A 306 5.88 14.45 12.47
N VAL A 307 5.91 14.82 11.18
CA VAL A 307 4.76 14.65 10.29
C VAL A 307 4.59 13.18 9.85
N THR A 308 5.67 12.46 9.55
CA THR A 308 5.57 11.04 9.17
C THR A 308 5.04 10.19 10.32
N ASP A 309 5.45 10.49 11.56
CA ASP A 309 4.94 9.83 12.76
C ASP A 309 3.45 10.15 12.96
N PHE A 310 3.01 11.38 12.69
CA PHE A 310 1.60 11.76 12.75
C PHE A 310 0.75 10.92 11.79
N ILE A 311 1.14 10.86 10.50
CA ILE A 311 0.43 10.06 9.48
C ILE A 311 0.41 8.58 9.85
N THR A 312 1.54 8.04 10.32
CA THR A 312 1.63 6.65 10.79
C THR A 312 0.71 6.39 11.99
N SER A 313 0.53 7.39 12.85
CA SER A 313 -0.32 7.29 14.04
C SER A 313 -1.81 7.17 13.72
N LEU A 314 -2.27 7.61 12.53
CA LEU A 314 -3.68 7.52 12.10
C LEU A 314 -4.21 6.08 12.06
N SER A 315 -3.34 5.11 11.75
CA SER A 315 -3.71 3.69 11.66
C SER A 315 -3.07 2.79 12.71
N SER A 316 -2.54 3.40 13.77
CA SER A 316 -1.96 2.67 14.90
C SER A 316 -3.03 1.86 15.65
N PRO A 317 -2.69 0.66 16.14
CA PRO A 317 -3.62 -0.14 16.93
C PRO A 317 -4.07 0.65 18.18
N LYS A 318 -5.29 0.39 18.64
CA LYS A 318 -5.85 1.04 19.84
C LYS A 318 -4.83 0.90 20.99
N PRO A 319 -4.41 2.00 21.64
CA PRO A 319 -3.47 1.91 22.74
C PRO A 319 -4.01 0.99 23.84
N LEU A 320 -3.12 0.25 24.50
CA LEU A 320 -3.45 -0.60 25.66
C LEU A 320 -3.88 0.23 26.88
N THR A 321 -3.56 1.53 26.89
CA THR A 321 -3.94 2.49 27.92
C THR A 321 -5.15 3.32 27.47
N ALA A 322 -5.95 3.81 28.43
CA ALA A 322 -7.11 4.68 28.18
C ALA A 322 -6.75 6.10 27.69
N GLN A 323 -5.48 6.35 27.35
CA GLN A 323 -5.01 7.67 26.95
C GLN A 323 -5.48 8.03 25.54
N PRO A 324 -5.79 9.32 25.28
CA PRO A 324 -6.20 9.77 23.96
C PRO A 324 -5.05 9.62 22.96
N SER A 325 -5.37 9.17 21.75
CA SER A 325 -4.39 8.97 20.68
C SER A 325 -4.85 9.48 19.32
N VAL A 326 -3.89 9.72 18.43
CA VAL A 326 -4.16 10.13 17.03
C VAL A 326 -5.11 9.14 16.35
N ALA A 327 -4.93 7.83 16.56
CA ALA A 327 -5.80 6.80 16.01
C ALA A 327 -7.24 6.90 16.54
N THR A 328 -7.42 7.23 17.83
CA THR A 328 -8.77 7.43 18.40
C THR A 328 -9.43 8.71 17.90
N TRP A 329 -8.66 9.77 17.65
CA TRP A 329 -9.15 11.01 17.04
C TRP A 329 -9.57 10.73 15.59
N TRP A 330 -8.73 10.02 14.83
CA TRP A 330 -9.01 9.69 13.44
C TRP A 330 -10.31 8.89 13.27
N LYS A 331 -10.62 7.98 14.21
CA LYS A 331 -11.87 7.22 14.22
C LYS A 331 -13.13 8.08 14.26
N ALA A 332 -13.06 9.33 14.73
CA ALA A 332 -14.22 10.22 14.69
C ALA A 332 -14.68 10.52 13.25
N THR A 333 -13.77 10.47 12.28
CA THR A 333 -14.12 10.59 10.84
C THR A 333 -15.02 9.45 10.36
N GLU A 334 -15.02 8.28 11.00
CA GLU A 334 -15.89 7.15 10.63
C GLU A 334 -17.38 7.52 10.73
N LYS A 335 -17.75 8.49 11.57
CA LYS A 335 -19.14 8.96 11.74
C LYS A 335 -19.72 9.62 10.48
N TYR A 336 -18.87 10.07 9.56
CA TYR A 336 -19.26 10.71 8.32
C TYR A 336 -19.59 9.72 7.20
N TYR A 337 -19.37 8.42 7.40
CA TYR A 337 -19.65 7.42 6.39
C TYR A 337 -20.95 6.68 6.73
N GLN A 338 -21.87 6.62 5.78
CA GLN A 338 -23.10 5.85 5.94
C GLN A 338 -22.80 4.36 5.91
N THR A 339 -23.38 3.56 6.81
CA THR A 339 -23.35 2.10 6.68
C THR A 339 -24.17 1.66 5.46
N PRO A 340 -23.67 0.76 4.59
CA PRO A 340 -22.48 -0.07 4.72
C PRO A 340 -21.28 0.42 3.89
N SER A 341 -20.76 1.62 4.15
CA SER A 341 -19.51 2.08 3.53
C SER A 341 -18.29 1.38 4.15
N PRO A 342 -17.25 1.07 3.36
CA PRO A 342 -15.97 0.60 3.88
C PRO A 342 -15.40 1.61 4.87
N LYS A 343 -14.87 1.12 6.01
CA LYS A 343 -14.12 1.97 6.95
C LYS A 343 -12.83 2.44 6.29
N LEU A 344 -12.63 3.74 6.21
CA LEU A 344 -11.43 4.34 5.64
C LEU A 344 -10.20 4.02 6.50
N ALA A 345 -9.22 3.36 5.91
CA ALA A 345 -7.90 3.15 6.52
C ALA A 345 -6.84 3.89 5.70
N LEU A 346 -6.06 4.74 6.38
CA LEU A 346 -4.94 5.47 5.79
C LEU A 346 -3.61 4.83 6.18
N SER A 347 -2.60 4.92 5.31
CA SER A 347 -1.20 4.63 5.62
C SER A 347 -0.28 5.70 5.10
N LEU A 348 0.87 5.87 5.74
CA LEU A 348 1.97 6.63 5.17
C LEU A 348 2.42 5.97 3.87
N GLY A 349 2.41 6.74 2.78
CA GLY A 349 2.86 6.33 1.45
C GLY A 349 4.27 6.82 1.15
N SER A 350 4.53 7.04 -0.14
CA SER A 350 5.82 7.54 -0.62
C SER A 350 6.13 8.96 -0.13
N GLN A 351 7.42 9.24 -0.01
CA GLN A 351 7.93 10.58 0.28
C GLN A 351 8.75 11.08 -0.90
N ILE A 352 8.37 12.22 -1.45
CA ILE A 352 9.03 12.88 -2.57
C ILE A 352 9.74 14.11 -2.01
N LEU A 353 11.04 14.22 -2.25
CA LEU A 353 11.86 15.35 -1.81
C LEU A 353 12.14 16.27 -2.99
N ASP A 354 11.86 17.56 -2.83
CA ASP A 354 12.12 18.62 -3.80
C ASP A 354 12.87 19.76 -3.09
N GLU A 355 14.11 19.46 -2.68
CA GLU A 355 14.97 20.36 -1.91
C GLU A 355 15.63 21.45 -2.77
N ASN A 356 15.56 21.30 -4.09
CA ASN A 356 16.11 22.23 -5.08
C ASN A 356 15.13 23.33 -5.49
N TYR A 357 13.94 23.40 -4.90
CA TYR A 357 12.89 24.36 -5.23
C TYR A 357 12.56 24.36 -6.72
N SER A 358 12.10 23.23 -7.28
CA SER A 358 11.89 23.07 -8.73
C SER A 358 11.00 24.12 -9.42
N PHE A 359 10.20 24.88 -8.67
CA PHE A 359 9.38 26.00 -9.14
C PHE A 359 9.76 27.35 -8.49
N GLY A 360 10.91 27.45 -7.83
CA GLY A 360 11.35 28.62 -7.06
C GLY A 360 10.73 28.70 -5.66
N LYS A 361 11.03 29.78 -4.93
CA LYS A 361 10.54 30.00 -3.54
C LYS A 361 9.21 30.76 -3.45
N SER A 362 8.57 31.03 -4.57
CA SER A 362 7.24 31.65 -4.64
C SER A 362 6.36 30.79 -5.52
N LEU A 363 5.31 30.20 -4.94
CA LEU A 363 4.46 29.23 -5.62
C LEU A 363 3.05 29.76 -5.85
N THR A 364 2.53 29.52 -7.05
CA THR A 364 1.11 29.68 -7.37
C THR A 364 0.31 28.44 -7.00
N THR A 365 -1.02 28.58 -6.92
CA THR A 365 -1.93 27.45 -6.68
C THR A 365 -1.77 26.34 -7.73
N ASP A 366 -1.56 26.68 -9.00
CA ASP A 366 -1.33 25.71 -10.08
C ASP A 366 -0.03 24.92 -9.90
N GLN A 367 1.03 25.57 -9.40
CA GLN A 367 2.30 24.89 -9.12
C GLN A 367 2.17 23.90 -7.95
N ILE A 368 1.34 24.21 -6.94
CA ILE A 368 1.00 23.25 -5.88
C ILE A 368 0.33 22.00 -6.46
N VAL A 369 -0.63 22.16 -7.38
CA VAL A 369 -1.28 21.02 -8.04
C VAL A 369 -0.28 20.21 -8.86
N LYS A 370 0.66 20.87 -9.56
CA LYS A 370 1.75 20.19 -10.28
C LYS A 370 2.67 19.41 -9.34
N LEU A 371 3.03 19.97 -8.19
CA LEU A 371 3.80 19.27 -7.16
C LEU A 371 3.05 18.05 -6.63
N ALA A 372 1.77 18.20 -6.29
CA ALA A 372 0.93 17.10 -5.83
C ALA A 372 0.80 15.99 -6.88
N SER A 373 0.78 16.35 -8.17
CA SER A 373 0.69 15.40 -9.29
C SER A 373 1.94 14.51 -9.45
N LYS A 374 3.07 14.84 -8.79
CA LYS A 374 4.28 13.99 -8.74
C LYS A 374 4.04 12.71 -7.92
N GLY A 375 3.08 12.72 -6.99
CA GLY A 375 2.70 11.56 -6.20
C GLY A 375 1.74 10.62 -6.93
N PRO A 376 1.44 9.43 -6.35
CA PRO A 376 0.43 8.52 -6.89
C PRO A 376 -0.92 9.20 -7.09
N GLN A 377 -1.57 8.97 -8.22
CA GLN A 377 -2.83 9.64 -8.59
C GLN A 377 -4.08 8.73 -8.47
N ARG A 378 -3.93 7.58 -7.81
CA ARG A 378 -5.02 6.61 -7.55
C ARG A 378 -4.96 6.15 -6.11
N ASN A 379 -6.14 6.03 -5.47
CA ASN A 379 -6.29 5.55 -4.09
C ASN A 379 -5.28 6.20 -3.13
N ALA A 380 -5.03 7.49 -3.34
CA ALA A 380 -3.95 8.23 -2.70
C ALA A 380 -4.37 9.68 -2.43
N ILE A 381 -3.80 10.23 -1.36
CA ILE A 381 -3.86 11.64 -0.99
C ILE A 381 -2.42 12.16 -1.07
N ASN A 382 -2.19 13.19 -1.88
CA ASN A 382 -0.87 13.80 -2.04
C ASN A 382 -0.78 15.09 -1.21
N VAL A 383 0.04 15.10 -0.17
CA VAL A 383 0.22 16.23 0.74
C VAL A 383 1.51 16.97 0.40
N VAL A 384 1.39 18.18 -0.13
CA VAL A 384 2.52 19.08 -0.40
C VAL A 384 2.82 19.89 0.85
N LEU A 385 4.04 19.80 1.35
CA LEU A 385 4.53 20.49 2.55
C LEU A 385 5.63 21.45 2.12
N THR A 386 5.43 22.76 2.29
CA THR A 386 6.42 23.78 1.90
C THR A 386 7.20 24.28 3.11
N SER A 387 8.53 24.38 2.98
CA SER A 387 9.41 24.87 4.05
C SER A 387 9.14 26.34 4.40
N ALA A 388 9.68 26.80 5.54
CA ALA A 388 9.36 28.11 6.10
C ALA A 388 9.75 29.28 5.17
N ASP A 389 10.74 29.07 4.32
CA ASP A 389 11.26 30.05 3.37
C ASP A 389 10.56 30.04 1.99
N VAL A 390 9.44 29.34 1.85
CA VAL A 390 8.64 29.29 0.61
C VAL A 390 7.36 30.10 0.79
N ALA A 391 7.22 31.14 -0.03
CA ALA A 391 5.97 31.87 -0.18
C ALA A 391 4.99 31.10 -1.08
N VAL A 392 3.72 31.06 -0.69
CA VAL A 392 2.65 30.47 -1.49
C VAL A 392 1.49 31.43 -1.56
N GLU A 393 0.87 31.55 -2.72
CA GLU A 393 -0.30 32.38 -2.94
C GLU A 393 -1.39 32.17 -1.87
N GLY A 394 -1.79 33.25 -1.19
CA GLY A 394 -2.81 33.26 -0.15
C GLY A 394 -2.36 32.73 1.23
N PHE A 395 -1.15 32.19 1.35
CA PHE A 395 -0.57 31.78 2.64
C PHE A 395 -0.47 32.98 3.58
N CYS A 396 -0.73 32.78 4.87
CA CYS A 396 -0.62 33.84 5.89
C CYS A 396 -1.54 35.05 5.74
N SER A 397 -2.45 35.01 4.77
CA SER A 397 -3.43 36.09 4.51
C SER A 397 -4.86 35.57 4.56
N SER A 398 -5.09 34.39 3.97
CA SER A 398 -6.42 33.79 3.87
C SER A 398 -6.47 32.33 4.32
N ARG A 399 -5.32 31.66 4.38
CA ARG A 399 -5.23 30.22 4.62
C ARG A 399 -3.85 29.80 5.11
N CYS A 400 -3.82 28.69 5.85
CA CYS A 400 -2.60 28.01 6.29
C CYS A 400 -2.28 26.75 5.46
N GLY A 401 -3.22 26.39 4.59
CA GLY A 401 -3.16 25.26 3.70
C GLY A 401 -4.42 25.20 2.84
N THR A 402 -4.49 24.23 1.94
CA THR A 402 -5.68 23.94 1.16
C THR A 402 -5.80 22.45 0.92
N HIS A 403 -6.99 21.99 0.60
CA HIS A 403 -7.18 20.68 0.02
C HIS A 403 -8.04 20.82 -1.25
N GLY A 404 -7.96 19.84 -2.13
CA GLY A 404 -8.73 19.86 -3.36
C GLY A 404 -8.55 18.59 -4.15
N SER A 405 -9.03 18.62 -5.39
CA SER A 405 -8.83 17.53 -6.33
C SER A 405 -8.45 18.04 -7.70
N SER A 406 -7.65 17.25 -8.40
CA SER A 406 -7.26 17.54 -9.78
C SER A 406 -7.39 16.30 -10.65
N MET A 407 -7.52 16.52 -11.96
CA MET A 407 -7.56 15.42 -12.92
C MET A 407 -6.15 14.85 -13.06
N GLY A 408 -6.02 13.56 -12.74
CA GLY A 408 -4.82 12.78 -12.99
C GLY A 408 -4.61 12.45 -14.47
N ALA A 409 -3.53 11.71 -14.72
CA ALA A 409 -3.13 11.24 -16.03
C ALA A 409 -4.23 10.44 -16.73
N ARG A 410 -4.27 10.52 -18.07
CA ARG A 410 -5.15 9.67 -18.88
C ARG A 410 -4.70 8.22 -18.76
N VAL A 411 -5.68 7.37 -18.53
CA VAL A 411 -5.53 5.92 -18.44
C VAL A 411 -6.67 5.29 -19.20
N ASN A 412 -6.35 4.52 -20.25
CA ASN A 412 -7.35 3.85 -21.11
C ASN A 412 -8.44 4.82 -21.59
N GLY A 413 -8.04 6.02 -22.02
CA GLY A 413 -8.95 7.09 -22.47
C GLY A 413 -9.70 7.84 -21.36
N LYS A 414 -9.71 7.35 -20.10
CA LYS A 414 -10.39 7.97 -18.96
C LYS A 414 -9.41 8.74 -18.07
N ARG A 415 -9.86 9.87 -17.50
CA ARG A 415 -9.11 10.61 -16.47
C ARG A 415 -9.81 10.42 -15.12
N TYR A 416 -9.02 10.22 -14.08
CA TYR A 416 -9.51 10.05 -12.71
C TYR A 416 -9.07 11.22 -11.87
N LYS A 417 -9.88 11.61 -10.87
CA LYS A 417 -9.47 12.66 -9.93
C LYS A 417 -8.56 12.05 -8.86
N PHE A 418 -7.54 12.80 -8.46
CA PHE A 418 -6.78 12.53 -7.24
C PHE A 418 -7.02 13.68 -6.25
N ALA A 419 -7.00 13.37 -4.96
CA ALA A 419 -7.09 14.36 -3.90
C ALA A 419 -5.69 14.85 -3.52
N TYR A 420 -5.57 16.13 -3.20
CA TYR A 420 -4.34 16.72 -2.71
C TYR A 420 -4.60 17.64 -1.53
N ILE A 421 -3.56 17.83 -0.71
CA ILE A 421 -3.49 18.79 0.38
C ILE A 421 -2.22 19.61 0.17
N TRP A 422 -2.23 20.88 0.54
CA TRP A 422 -1.03 21.66 0.76
C TRP A 422 -1.08 22.31 2.14
N VAL A 423 0.06 22.32 2.84
CA VAL A 423 0.26 23.04 4.10
C VAL A 423 1.63 23.72 4.07
N GLY A 424 1.68 25.00 4.44
CA GLY A 424 2.93 25.75 4.56
C GLY A 424 3.45 25.79 5.99
N ASN A 425 4.77 25.76 6.15
CA ASN A 425 5.41 26.05 7.44
C ASN A 425 5.34 27.57 7.69
N SER A 426 4.60 27.98 8.72
CA SER A 426 4.37 29.40 9.02
C SER A 426 5.40 30.03 9.94
N GLU A 427 6.41 29.27 10.40
CA GLU A 427 7.38 29.68 11.44
C GLU A 427 7.95 31.09 11.24
N THR A 428 8.31 31.44 10.00
CA THR A 428 8.96 32.73 9.68
C THR A 428 8.02 33.76 9.05
N GLN A 429 6.83 33.36 8.60
CA GLN A 429 5.93 34.21 7.82
C GLN A 429 4.73 34.71 8.64
N CYS A 430 4.07 33.81 9.39
CA CYS A 430 2.86 34.14 10.16
C CYS A 430 2.58 33.14 11.29
N PRO A 431 3.53 32.92 12.22
CA PRO A 431 3.36 31.91 13.26
C PRO A 431 2.13 32.19 14.13
N GLY A 432 1.79 33.47 14.37
CA GLY A 432 0.58 33.89 15.08
C GLY A 432 -0.75 33.66 14.36
N GLN A 433 -0.76 33.17 13.11
CA GLN A 433 -2.00 32.74 12.46
C GLN A 433 -2.06 31.22 12.34
N CYS A 434 -1.03 30.63 11.76
CA CYS A 434 -1.07 29.23 11.32
C CYS A 434 -0.42 28.25 12.31
N ALA A 435 0.29 28.75 13.32
CA ALA A 435 0.83 27.95 14.42
C ALA A 435 0.14 28.24 15.77
N TRP A 436 -0.98 28.97 15.78
CA TRP A 436 -1.80 29.09 16.99
C TRP A 436 -2.32 27.70 17.39
N PRO A 437 -2.22 27.27 18.67
CA PRO A 437 -1.96 28.08 19.88
C PRO A 437 -0.51 28.10 20.36
N PHE A 438 0.46 27.65 19.56
CA PHE A 438 1.89 27.60 19.92
C PHE A 438 2.64 28.91 19.66
N HIS A 439 1.95 29.91 19.14
CA HIS A 439 2.44 31.26 18.99
C HIS A 439 1.33 32.26 19.33
N GLN A 440 1.71 33.42 19.85
CA GLN A 440 0.77 34.48 20.18
C GLN A 440 0.00 34.92 18.93
N PRO A 441 -1.35 35.00 19.00
CA PRO A 441 -2.17 35.32 17.83
C PRO A 441 -2.07 36.79 17.43
N ILE A 442 -2.15 37.08 16.13
CA ILE A 442 -2.06 38.47 15.62
C ILE A 442 -3.27 39.32 16.03
N TYR A 443 -4.45 38.70 16.16
CA TYR A 443 -5.70 39.34 16.56
C TYR A 443 -6.44 38.48 17.59
N GLY A 444 -7.35 39.07 18.36
CA GLY A 444 -8.09 38.38 19.42
C GLY A 444 -7.34 38.35 20.76
N PRO A 445 -7.79 37.52 21.73
CA PRO A 445 -7.21 37.51 23.08
C PRO A 445 -5.73 37.12 23.08
N GLN A 446 -4.92 37.92 23.77
CA GLN A 446 -3.46 37.85 23.77
C GLN A 446 -2.92 36.98 24.92
N ASN A 447 -3.53 35.81 25.11
CA ASN A 447 -3.08 34.84 26.12
C ASN A 447 -1.68 34.30 25.76
N PRO A 448 -0.85 33.92 26.76
CA PRO A 448 0.44 33.29 26.50
C PRO A 448 0.32 32.07 25.59
N ALA A 449 1.27 31.93 24.67
CA ALA A 449 1.33 30.78 23.77
C ALA A 449 1.55 29.47 24.55
N LEU A 450 0.96 28.39 24.05
CA LEU A 450 1.20 27.05 24.58
C LEU A 450 2.57 26.54 24.14
N VAL A 451 3.17 25.68 24.94
CA VAL A 451 4.41 25.00 24.56
C VAL A 451 4.11 23.91 23.52
N ALA A 452 4.81 23.98 22.40
CA ALA A 452 4.65 23.07 21.26
C ALA A 452 5.10 21.64 21.61
N PRO A 453 4.29 20.59 21.32
CA PRO A 453 4.53 19.25 21.83
C PRO A 453 5.72 18.51 21.23
N ASN A 454 6.26 18.97 20.10
CA ASN A 454 7.46 18.41 19.49
C ASN A 454 8.62 19.41 19.47
N ASN A 455 8.53 20.50 20.24
CA ASN A 455 9.52 21.57 20.34
C ASN A 455 9.84 22.20 18.97
N ASP A 456 8.86 22.27 18.07
CA ASP A 456 8.96 22.92 16.76
C ASP A 456 7.62 23.60 16.44
N VAL A 457 7.53 24.90 16.76
CA VAL A 457 6.29 25.69 16.62
C VAL A 457 5.75 25.64 15.18
N GLY A 458 6.64 25.73 14.18
CA GLY A 458 6.27 25.69 12.78
C GLY A 458 5.62 24.37 12.39
N VAL A 459 6.32 23.25 12.67
CA VAL A 459 5.86 21.92 12.27
C VAL A 459 4.69 21.43 13.13
N ASP A 460 4.64 21.76 14.42
CA ASP A 460 3.49 21.47 15.27
C ASP A 460 2.23 22.22 14.77
N GLY A 461 2.39 23.47 14.31
CA GLY A 461 1.36 24.20 13.58
C GLY A 461 0.97 23.53 12.26
N MET A 462 1.95 23.05 11.48
CA MET A 462 1.66 22.29 10.26
C MET A 462 0.84 21.03 10.55
N VAL A 463 1.12 20.29 11.62
CA VAL A 463 0.37 19.07 11.95
C VAL A 463 -1.10 19.39 12.26
N ILE A 464 -1.40 20.48 12.96
CA ILE A 464 -2.79 20.94 13.17
C ILE A 464 -3.49 21.14 11.82
N ASN A 465 -2.83 21.85 10.90
CA ASN A 465 -3.39 22.17 9.58
C ASN A 465 -3.53 20.91 8.70
N VAL A 466 -2.55 20.01 8.71
CA VAL A 466 -2.63 18.72 8.01
C VAL A 466 -3.77 17.89 8.58
N ALA A 467 -3.93 17.81 9.90
CA ALA A 467 -5.02 17.08 10.54
C ALA A 467 -6.39 17.62 10.12
N SER A 468 -6.56 18.94 10.14
CA SER A 468 -7.78 19.62 9.73
C SER A 468 -8.12 19.35 8.26
N LEU A 469 -7.17 19.59 7.35
CA LEU A 469 -7.35 19.42 5.91
C LEU A 469 -7.48 17.95 5.51
N LEU A 470 -6.87 17.03 6.25
CA LEU A 470 -7.02 15.60 6.00
C LEU A 470 -8.42 15.12 6.39
N ALA A 471 -8.98 15.60 7.50
CA ALA A 471 -10.37 15.35 7.86
C ALA A 471 -11.34 15.91 6.81
N GLY A 472 -11.11 17.13 6.33
CA GLY A 472 -11.84 17.72 5.21
C GLY A 472 -11.73 16.88 3.93
N THR A 473 -10.52 16.48 3.56
CA THR A 473 -10.25 15.67 2.36
C THR A 473 -10.97 14.33 2.36
N VAL A 474 -11.04 13.65 3.50
CA VAL A 474 -11.68 12.33 3.53
C VAL A 474 -13.20 12.42 3.62
N THR A 475 -13.74 13.52 4.16
CA THR A 475 -15.19 13.73 4.28
C THR A 475 -15.79 14.52 3.11
N ASN A 476 -14.97 15.25 2.35
CA ASN A 476 -15.35 16.06 1.20
C ASN A 476 -14.23 16.12 0.11
N PRO A 477 -13.78 14.97 -0.44
CA PRO A 477 -12.61 14.92 -1.33
C PRO A 477 -12.76 15.70 -2.65
N PHE A 478 -13.99 15.86 -3.14
CA PHE A 478 -14.29 16.43 -4.46
C PHE A 478 -15.24 17.63 -4.41
N GLY A 479 -15.43 18.23 -3.22
CA GLY A 479 -16.29 19.40 -3.03
C GLY A 479 -17.78 19.10 -3.20
N ASN A 480 -18.21 17.88 -2.88
CA ASN A 480 -19.59 17.41 -2.92
C ASN A 480 -19.93 16.40 -1.79
N GLY A 481 -19.10 16.35 -0.75
CA GLY A 481 -19.30 15.58 0.48
C GLY A 481 -19.85 16.46 1.60
N TYR A 482 -19.29 16.33 2.81
CA TYR A 482 -19.79 17.04 4.00
C TYR A 482 -19.21 18.44 4.13
N PHE A 483 -20.06 19.46 3.99
CA PHE A 483 -19.72 20.86 4.27
C PHE A 483 -20.97 21.69 4.62
N GLN A 484 -20.75 22.87 5.19
CA GLN A 484 -21.73 23.91 5.46
C GLN A 484 -21.31 25.22 4.77
N GLY A 485 -22.29 25.98 4.28
CA GLY A 485 -22.06 27.24 3.57
C GLY A 485 -21.88 27.06 2.06
N PRO A 486 -21.46 28.12 1.33
CA PRO A 486 -21.23 28.05 -0.11
C PRO A 486 -20.04 27.13 -0.44
N LYS A 487 -20.10 26.47 -1.58
CA LYS A 487 -19.07 25.50 -2.03
C LYS A 487 -17.70 26.15 -2.22
N GLU A 488 -17.68 27.45 -2.48
CA GLU A 488 -16.48 28.25 -2.70
C GLU A 488 -15.77 28.62 -1.39
N ALA A 489 -16.46 28.54 -0.25
CA ALA A 489 -15.92 28.79 1.09
C ALA A 489 -16.58 27.86 2.14
N PRO A 490 -16.40 26.53 2.02
CA PRO A 490 -17.08 25.57 2.87
C PRO A 490 -16.49 25.51 4.28
N LEU A 491 -17.36 25.44 5.29
CA LEU A 491 -17.00 24.93 6.61
C LEU A 491 -17.16 23.41 6.60
N GLU A 492 -16.09 22.68 6.89
CA GLU A 492 -16.01 21.23 6.81
C GLU A 492 -15.82 20.62 8.20
N ALA A 493 -15.62 19.30 8.24
CA ALA A 493 -15.55 18.52 9.47
C ALA A 493 -14.66 19.13 10.57
N ALA A 494 -13.48 19.63 10.21
CA ALA A 494 -12.56 20.26 11.15
C ALA A 494 -12.60 21.80 11.10
N SER A 495 -12.78 22.42 9.93
CA SER A 495 -12.75 23.89 9.82
C SER A 495 -13.96 24.58 10.46
N ALA A 496 -15.09 23.88 10.59
CA ALA A 496 -16.21 24.35 11.40
C ALA A 496 -15.89 24.42 12.91
N CYS A 497 -14.85 23.72 13.36
CA CYS A 497 -14.40 23.65 14.76
C CYS A 497 -13.06 24.35 14.99
N THR A 498 -12.75 25.35 14.17
CA THR A 498 -11.47 26.07 14.23
C THR A 498 -11.17 26.57 15.65
N GLY A 499 -10.00 26.17 16.15
CA GLY A 499 -9.49 26.55 17.46
C GLY A 499 -10.06 25.81 18.67
N VAL A 500 -10.96 24.84 18.46
CA VAL A 500 -11.48 23.98 19.52
C VAL A 500 -10.60 22.73 19.62
N TYR A 501 -9.79 22.62 20.68
CA TYR A 501 -8.88 21.48 20.89
C TYR A 501 -9.17 20.67 22.16
N GLY A 502 -9.74 21.31 23.18
CA GLY A 502 -10.17 20.69 24.44
C GLY A 502 -11.54 21.22 24.90
N LYS A 503 -12.10 20.58 25.93
CA LYS A 503 -13.38 21.01 26.50
C LYS A 503 -13.31 22.44 27.03
N GLY A 504 -14.37 23.21 26.80
CA GLY A 504 -14.48 24.60 27.25
C GLY A 504 -13.65 25.58 26.41
N ALA A 505 -13.17 25.18 25.23
CA ALA A 505 -12.50 26.10 24.31
C ALA A 505 -13.44 27.26 23.92
N TYR A 506 -12.86 28.44 23.80
CA TYR A 506 -13.51 29.68 23.34
C TYR A 506 -12.45 30.55 22.64
N PRO A 507 -12.82 31.63 21.92
CA PRO A 507 -11.83 32.45 21.23
C PRO A 507 -10.68 32.88 22.16
N GLY A 508 -9.44 32.52 21.79
CA GLY A 508 -8.23 32.79 22.59
C GLY A 508 -7.86 31.74 23.65
N TYR A 509 -8.69 30.72 23.86
CA TYR A 509 -8.42 29.60 24.76
C TYR A 509 -8.65 28.25 24.07
N ALA A 510 -7.59 27.45 23.95
CA ALA A 510 -7.59 26.17 23.24
C ALA A 510 -8.48 25.08 23.90
N GLY A 511 -8.97 25.33 25.12
CA GLY A 511 -9.69 24.37 25.95
C GLY A 511 -8.77 23.70 26.98
N ASN A 512 -9.37 22.84 27.81
CA ASN A 512 -8.63 22.03 28.77
C ASN A 512 -7.79 20.97 28.03
N LEU A 513 -6.46 21.12 28.05
CA LEU A 513 -5.50 20.23 27.37
C LEU A 513 -4.68 19.43 28.39
N LEU A 514 -4.09 18.33 27.93
CA LEU A 514 -3.07 17.62 28.69
C LEU A 514 -1.76 18.41 28.63
N VAL A 515 -1.01 18.41 29.74
CA VAL A 515 0.30 19.05 29.84
C VAL A 515 1.35 17.98 30.15
N ASP A 516 2.44 17.96 29.40
CA ASP A 516 3.59 17.12 29.70
C ASP A 516 4.35 17.71 30.91
N PRO A 517 4.54 16.96 32.01
CA PRO A 517 5.11 17.50 33.24
C PRO A 517 6.60 17.84 33.12
N THR A 518 7.31 17.30 32.13
CA THR A 518 8.75 17.48 31.95
C THR A 518 9.04 18.68 31.05
N THR A 519 8.26 18.85 29.99
CA THR A 519 8.49 19.85 28.94
C THR A 519 7.52 21.03 29.02
N GLY A 520 6.41 20.90 29.74
CA GLY A 520 5.31 21.88 29.72
C GLY A 520 4.46 21.83 28.43
N ALA A 521 4.76 20.92 27.51
CA ALA A 521 4.07 20.78 26.23
C ALA A 521 2.56 20.55 26.41
N SER A 522 1.74 21.29 25.67
CA SER A 522 0.29 21.09 25.64
C SER A 522 -0.14 20.22 24.47
N TYR A 523 -0.97 19.21 24.72
CA TYR A 523 -1.38 18.22 23.73
C TYR A 523 -2.75 17.62 24.06
N ASN A 524 -3.38 16.94 23.09
CA ASN A 524 -4.61 16.18 23.32
C ASN A 524 -4.56 14.76 22.73
N ALA A 525 -3.48 14.39 22.05
CA ALA A 525 -3.34 13.07 21.46
C ALA A 525 -1.90 12.55 21.51
N ASN A 526 -1.74 11.28 21.88
CA ASN A 526 -0.48 10.55 21.76
C ASN A 526 -0.38 9.88 20.38
N GLY A 527 0.80 9.92 19.78
CA GLY A 527 1.14 9.22 18.54
C GLY A 527 2.17 8.11 18.75
N VAL A 528 2.65 7.55 17.64
CA VAL A 528 3.76 6.59 17.62
C VAL A 528 5.06 7.25 18.08
N ASN A 529 6.06 6.44 18.41
CA ASN A 529 7.41 6.91 18.78
C ASN A 529 7.45 7.92 19.93
N GLY A 530 6.44 7.89 20.82
CA GLY A 530 6.34 8.81 21.97
C GLY A 530 5.96 10.24 21.59
N ARG A 531 5.57 10.49 20.34
CA ARG A 531 5.16 11.81 19.86
C ARG A 531 3.84 12.24 20.49
N LYS A 532 3.69 13.55 20.68
CA LYS A 532 2.46 14.18 21.17
C LYS A 532 1.99 15.19 20.14
N TYR A 533 0.67 15.32 20.03
CA TYR A 533 0.03 16.16 19.03
C TYR A 533 -1.16 16.91 19.62
N LEU A 534 -1.43 18.07 19.05
CA LEU A 534 -2.67 18.82 19.24
C LEU A 534 -3.52 18.67 17.98
N LEU A 535 -4.72 18.12 18.12
CA LEU A 535 -5.60 17.80 17.01
C LEU A 535 -6.93 18.55 17.14
N PRO A 536 -7.48 19.10 16.04
CA PRO A 536 -8.72 19.86 16.10
C PRO A 536 -9.90 18.97 16.48
N ALA A 537 -10.89 19.56 17.16
CA ALA A 537 -12.21 18.94 17.25
C ALA A 537 -12.80 18.73 15.85
N LEU A 538 -13.64 17.71 15.71
CA LEU A 538 -14.42 17.48 14.51
C LEU A 538 -15.89 17.69 14.84
N VAL A 539 -16.66 18.25 13.90
CA VAL A 539 -18.13 18.25 14.02
C VAL A 539 -18.59 16.80 14.14
N ASP A 540 -19.46 16.50 15.09
CA ASP A 540 -20.17 15.22 15.10
C ASP A 540 -21.41 15.38 14.21
N PRO A 541 -21.51 14.66 13.07
CA PRO A 541 -22.63 14.81 12.15
C PRO A 541 -23.99 14.41 12.77
N LYS A 542 -24.01 13.73 13.92
CA LYS A 542 -25.24 13.36 14.64
C LYS A 542 -25.73 14.46 15.58
N THR A 543 -24.82 15.19 16.23
CA THR A 543 -25.17 16.22 17.21
C THR A 543 -25.01 17.63 16.66
N SER A 544 -24.41 17.78 15.48
CA SER A 544 -24.08 19.06 14.85
C SER A 544 -23.23 19.97 15.75
N ALA A 545 -22.40 19.37 16.61
CA ALA A 545 -21.54 20.09 17.56
C ALA A 545 -20.08 19.60 17.46
N CYS A 546 -19.14 20.47 17.82
CA CYS A 546 -17.72 20.13 17.86
C CYS A 546 -17.42 19.14 19.00
N SER A 547 -16.83 18.00 18.65
CA SER A 547 -16.42 16.96 19.58
C SER A 547 -14.89 16.90 19.66
N THR A 548 -14.36 17.08 20.87
CA THR A 548 -12.94 16.89 21.18
C THR A 548 -12.66 15.43 21.54
N ILE A 549 -11.39 15.00 21.42
CA ILE A 549 -10.95 13.66 21.82
C ILE A 549 -10.80 13.50 23.34
N ILE A 550 -10.47 14.59 24.03
CA ILE A 550 -10.42 14.68 25.48
C ILE A 550 -11.69 15.37 25.99
N VAL A 551 -12.28 14.82 27.03
CA VAL A 551 -13.55 15.26 27.65
C VAL A 551 -13.26 15.99 28.95
#